data_AF-A0A6G3WM57-F1
#
_entry.id   AF-A0A6G3WM57-F1
#
_cell.length_a   1.000
_cell.length_b   1.000
_cell.length_c   1.000
_cell.angle_alpha   90.00
_cell.angle_beta   90.00
_cell.angle_gamma   90.00
#
_symmetry.space_group_name_H-M   'P 1'
#
loop_
_entity.id
_entity.type
_entity.pdbx_description
1 polymer ?
#
loop_
_entity_poly.entity_id
_entity_poly.type
_entity_poly.pdbx_seq_one_letter_code
_entity_poly.pdbx_strand_id
1 'polypeptide(L)' 'RTDTGAMSEAVARAAELARPGDTVLLAPACASMDMFTNYNKRGEAFADAVRARADESA' A
#
# COMPACT_ATOMS: atom_id res chain seq x y z
N ARG A 1 -10.63 -8.37 11.70
CA ARG A 1 -11.08 -7.01 11.33
C ARG A 1 -10.00 -6.51 10.41
N THR A 2 -10.33 -6.54 9.13
CA THR A 2 -9.46 -7.12 8.11
C THR A 2 -9.38 -6.12 6.99
N ASP A 3 -8.17 -5.81 6.52
CA ASP A 3 -7.98 -5.08 5.27
C ASP A 3 -8.84 -5.73 4.18
N THR A 4 -9.81 -4.98 3.66
CA THR A 4 -10.78 -5.44 2.66
C THR A 4 -10.25 -5.27 1.23
N GLY A 5 -8.94 -5.15 1.05
CA GLY A 5 -8.29 -4.83 -0.22
C GLY A 5 -8.00 -3.34 -0.41
N ALA A 6 -8.20 -2.53 0.64
CA ALA A 6 -8.02 -1.08 0.57
C ALA A 6 -6.54 -0.72 0.29
N MET A 7 -5.59 -1.47 0.85
CA MET A 7 -4.18 -1.22 0.58
C MET A 7 -3.81 -1.51 -0.88
N SER A 8 -4.32 -2.63 -1.43
CA SER A 8 -4.11 -2.98 -2.83
C SER A 8 -4.68 -1.92 -3.78
N GLU A 9 -5.88 -1.43 -3.51
CA GLU A 9 -6.50 -0.35 -4.28
C GLU A 9 -5.69 0.96 -4.17
N ALA A 10 -5.26 1.34 -2.97
CA ALA A 10 -4.45 2.54 -2.76
C ALA A 10 -3.13 2.48 -3.55
N VAL A 11 -2.45 1.34 -3.55
CA VAL A 11 -1.21 1.14 -4.32
C VAL A 11 -1.49 1.15 -5.83
N ALA A 12 -2.58 0.53 -6.30
CA ALA A 12 -2.97 0.59 -7.70
C ALA A 12 -3.21 2.03 -8.18
N ARG A 13 -3.97 2.81 -7.40
CA ARG A 13 -4.22 4.22 -7.72
C ARG A 13 -2.97 5.08 -7.66
N ALA A 14 -2.09 4.85 -6.69
CA ALA A 14 -0.83 5.58 -6.63
C ALA A 14 0.04 5.30 -7.87
N ALA A 15 0.09 4.05 -8.34
CA ALA A 15 0.83 3.68 -9.54
C ALA A 15 0.26 4.31 -10.82
N GLU A 16 -1.06 4.42 -10.95
CA GLU A 16 -1.71 5.12 -12.07
C GLU A 16 -1.37 6.62 -12.12
N LEU A 17 -1.14 7.24 -10.97
CA LEU A 17 -0.85 8.67 -10.84
C LEU A 17 0.64 9.00 -10.95
N ALA A 18 1.50 8.10 -10.50
CA ALA A 18 2.95 8.30 -10.46
C ALA A 18 3.58 8.28 -11.85
N ARG A 19 4.64 9.09 -12.02
CA ARG A 19 5.45 9.13 -13.24
C ARG A 19 6.88 8.65 -12.96
N PRO A 20 7.65 8.29 -14.00
CA PRO A 20 9.06 8.00 -13.83
C PRO A 20 9.80 9.14 -13.11
N GLY A 21 10.48 8.82 -12.02
CA GLY A 21 11.17 9.78 -11.16
C GLY A 21 10.39 10.20 -9.92
N ASP A 22 9.08 9.92 -9.83
CA ASP A 22 8.29 10.20 -8.64
C ASP A 22 8.56 9.18 -7.52
N THR A 23 8.30 9.59 -6.28
CA THR A 23 8.33 8.71 -5.11
C THR A 23 6.94 8.59 -4.51
N VAL A 24 6.49 7.35 -4.29
CA VAL A 24 5.26 7.05 -3.55
C VAL A 24 5.62 6.69 -2.11
N LEU A 25 5.06 7.43 -1.14
CA LEU A 25 5.33 7.27 0.28
C LEU A 25 4.04 6.90 1.05
N LEU A 26 4.10 5.83 1.85
CA LEU A 26 3.07 5.52 2.83
C LEU A 26 3.27 6.37 4.11
N ALA A 27 2.55 7.49 4.22
CA ALA A 27 2.61 8.40 5.38
C ALA A 27 1.21 8.69 5.99
N PRO A 28 0.59 7.71 6.69
CA PRO A 28 -0.81 7.80 7.10
C PRO A 28 -1.09 8.75 8.27
N ALA A 29 -0.07 9.26 8.97
CA ALA A 29 -0.18 10.15 10.15
C ALA A 29 -1.08 9.67 11.31
N CYS A 30 -1.61 8.44 11.23
CA CYS A 30 -2.62 7.89 12.13
C CYS A 30 -2.22 6.49 12.64
N ALA A 31 -2.79 6.11 13.80
CA ALA A 31 -2.71 4.75 14.32
C ALA A 31 -3.27 3.74 13.31
N SER A 32 -2.82 2.49 13.36
CA SER A 32 -3.19 1.46 12.39
C SER A 32 -4.26 0.49 12.89
N MET A 33 -4.68 0.60 14.15
CA MET A 33 -5.45 -0.42 14.87
C MET A 33 -6.91 -0.56 14.43
N ASP A 34 -7.39 0.37 13.62
CA ASP A 34 -8.71 0.34 12.98
C ASP A 34 -8.79 -0.75 11.89
N MET A 35 -7.71 -0.95 11.14
CA MET A 35 -7.63 -1.90 10.02
C MET A 35 -6.56 -3.00 10.18
N PHE A 36 -5.52 -2.78 10.99
CA PHE A 36 -4.36 -3.67 11.12
C PHE A 36 -4.02 -3.93 12.58
N THR A 37 -3.48 -5.12 12.89
CA THR A 37 -3.07 -5.46 14.26
C THR A 37 -2.02 -4.51 14.83
N ASN A 38 -1.10 -4.01 14.00
CA ASN A 38 -0.08 -3.03 14.36
C ASN A 38 0.45 -2.32 13.10
N TYR A 39 1.33 -1.33 13.29
CA TYR A 39 1.86 -0.53 12.19
C TYR A 39 2.77 -1.34 11.25
N ASN A 40 3.46 -2.37 11.75
CA ASN A 40 4.27 -3.27 10.92
C ASN A 40 3.37 -4.02 9.92
N LYS A 41 2.22 -4.53 10.37
CA LYS A 41 1.24 -5.19 9.48
C LYS A 41 0.70 -4.28 8.38
N ARG A 42 0.50 -2.99 8.68
CA ARG A 42 0.13 -2.00 7.65
C ARG A 42 1.26 -1.78 6.63
N GLY A 43 2.51 -1.72 7.09
CA GLY A 43 3.69 -1.58 6.23
C GLY A 43 3.95 -2.83 5.37
N GLU A 44 3.80 -4.03 5.95
CA GLU A 44 3.88 -5.30 5.23
C GLU A 44 2.83 -5.36 4.12
N ALA A 45 1.57 -5.02 4.41
CA ALA A 45 0.51 -4.97 3.40
C ALA A 45 0.82 -4.02 2.24
N PHE A 46 1.39 -2.85 2.51
CA PHE A 46 1.84 -1.93 1.46
C PHE A 46 2.96 -2.52 0.61
N ALA A 47 3.99 -3.09 1.25
CA ALA A 47 5.12 -3.69 0.54
C ALA A 47 4.69 -4.89 -0.32
N ASP A 48 3.78 -5.73 0.19
CA ASP A 48 3.19 -6.86 -0.54
C ASP A 48 2.39 -6.37 -1.75
N ALA A 49 1.54 -5.37 -1.58
CA ALA A 49 0.76 -4.78 -2.68
C ALA A 49 1.66 -4.16 -3.78
N VAL A 50 2.75 -3.49 -3.40
CA VAL A 50 3.73 -2.94 -4.35
C VAL A 50 4.43 -4.06 -5.13
N ARG A 51 4.86 -5.14 -4.45
CA ARG A 51 5.48 -6.29 -5.12
C ARG A 51 4.53 -6.97 -6.10
N ALA A 52 3.31 -7.26 -5.67
CA ALA A 52 2.31 -7.90 -6.52
C ALA A 52 2.06 -7.11 -7.81
N ARG A 53 1.99 -5.77 -7.74
CA ARG A 53 1.84 -4.92 -8.93
C ARG A 53 3.08 -4.90 -9.82
N ALA A 54 4.28 -4.93 -9.24
CA ALA A 54 5.52 -4.98 -10.01
C ALA A 54 5.60 -6.28 -10.82
N ASP A 55 5.19 -7.41 -10.23
CA ASP A 55 5.14 -8.71 -10.89
C ASP A 55 4.09 -8.76 -12.02
N GLU A 56 2.95 -8.06 -11.89
CA GLU A 56 1.94 -7.93 -12.95
C GLU A 56 2.39 -7.06 -14.15
N SER A 57 3.39 -6.20 -13.95
CA SER A 57 3.88 -5.26 -14.97
C SER A 57 5.09 -5.78 -15.74
N ALA A 58 5.61 -6.96 -15.36
CA ALA A 58 6.75 -7.64 -16.00
C ALA A 58 6.27 -8.59 -17.12
#